data_AF-F4L7I8-F1
#
_entry.id   AF-F4L7I8-F1
#
_cell.length_a   1.000
_cell.length_b   1.000
_cell.length_c   1.000
_cell.angle_alpha   90.00
_cell.angle_beta   90.00
_cell.angle_gamma   90.00
#
_symmetry.space_group_name_H-M   'P 1'
#
loop_
_entity.id
_entity.type
_entity.pdbx_description
1 polymer ?
#
loop_
_entity_poly.entity_id
_entity_poly.type
_entity_poly.pdbx_seq_one_letter_code
_entity_poly.pdbx_strand_id
1 'polypeptide(L)'
;MRFVAISDTHGKHNFELPEGDVLLHAGDVSSRGLKTEVQRFLDWFSSLDYAYKIFIAGNHDFFFEEASTAEIQAMIPPELIYLNDSGVEIAGIHIWGSPIQPWFYDWAFNRQRGPAIQKHWDLIPSNSDIVITHGPVFGIHDHTVSGLPVGCEDLLPVIQRIEPKVHLCGHIHEAYGSRQVGETLYLNASILDVRYTIANPPIVFDVDGIT
;
A
#
# COMPACT_ATOMS: atom_id res chain seq x y z
N MET A 1 9.46 11.78 12.01
CA MET A 1 9.46 10.31 12.14
C MET A 1 9.86 9.74 10.78
N ARG A 2 10.77 8.76 10.76
CA ARG A 2 11.31 8.17 9.54
C ARG A 2 10.48 6.96 9.12
N PHE A 3 9.99 7.01 7.90
CA PHE A 3 9.23 5.94 7.28
C PHE A 3 10.07 5.24 6.22
N VAL A 4 9.85 3.93 6.11
CA VAL A 4 10.34 3.07 5.03
C VAL A 4 9.13 2.51 4.30
N ALA A 5 9.06 2.70 3.00
CA ALA A 5 7.97 2.22 2.15
C ALA A 5 8.46 1.15 1.17
N ILE A 6 7.67 0.08 1.10
CA ILE A 6 7.82 -1.03 0.16
C ILE A 6 6.44 -1.44 -0.36
N SER A 7 6.41 -2.22 -1.43
CA SER A 7 5.19 -2.82 -1.99
C SER A 7 5.57 -3.98 -2.92
N ASP A 8 4.58 -4.81 -3.27
CA ASP A 8 4.68 -5.79 -4.36
C ASP A 8 5.84 -6.77 -4.15
N THR A 9 6.03 -7.23 -2.91
CA THR A 9 7.10 -8.18 -2.61
C THR A 9 6.77 -9.58 -3.11
N HIS A 10 5.48 -9.92 -3.24
CA HIS A 10 4.98 -11.24 -3.66
C HIS A 10 5.69 -12.42 -2.96
N GLY A 11 5.97 -12.26 -1.66
CA GLY A 11 6.69 -13.25 -0.85
C GLY A 11 8.20 -13.35 -1.11
N LYS A 12 8.81 -12.38 -1.80
CA LYS A 12 10.26 -12.30 -2.06
C LYS A 12 10.90 -11.23 -1.18
N HIS A 13 11.49 -11.66 -0.07
CA HIS A 13 12.00 -10.76 0.97
C HIS A 13 13.52 -10.73 1.10
N ASN A 14 14.25 -11.25 0.11
CA ASN A 14 15.71 -11.28 0.11
C ASN A 14 16.31 -9.97 -0.41
N PHE A 15 16.02 -8.87 0.29
CA PHE A 15 16.56 -7.54 0.02
C PHE A 15 16.84 -6.81 1.34
N GLU A 16 17.73 -5.82 1.29
CA GLU A 16 18.07 -5.02 2.46
C GLU A 16 17.02 -3.95 2.72
N LEU A 17 16.66 -3.81 3.99
CA LEU A 17 15.74 -2.79 4.47
C LEU A 17 16.55 -1.72 5.23
N PRO A 18 16.38 -0.43 4.89
CA PRO A 18 17.06 0.65 5.60
C PRO A 18 16.47 0.86 7.00
N GLU A 19 17.24 1.42 7.92
CA GLU A 19 16.74 1.78 9.25
C GLU A 19 15.63 2.84 9.17
N GLY A 20 14.62 2.71 10.04
CA GLY A 20 13.53 3.66 10.19
C GLY A 20 12.65 3.36 11.40
N ASP A 21 11.70 4.24 11.68
CA ASP A 21 10.77 4.08 12.81
C ASP A 21 9.55 3.25 12.41
N VAL A 22 9.05 3.46 11.19
CA VAL A 22 7.82 2.85 10.65
C VAL A 22 8.07 2.19 9.30
N LEU A 23 7.71 0.93 9.16
CA LEU A 23 7.69 0.23 7.88
C LEU A 23 6.26 0.15 7.33
N LEU A 24 6.08 0.59 6.08
CA LEU A 24 4.82 0.55 5.34
C LEU A 24 4.93 -0.43 4.16
N HIS A 25 3.95 -1.32 4.00
CA HIS A 25 3.84 -2.21 2.84
C HIS A 25 2.51 -1.99 2.07
N ALA A 26 2.59 -1.54 0.82
CA ALA A 26 1.43 -1.11 0.02
C ALA A 26 0.72 -2.25 -0.77
N GLY A 27 0.66 -3.44 -0.19
CA GLY A 27 -0.05 -4.58 -0.79
C GLY A 27 0.82 -5.52 -1.61
N ASP A 28 0.20 -6.61 -2.08
CA ASP A 28 0.84 -7.74 -2.75
C ASP A 28 1.95 -8.37 -1.91
N VAL A 29 1.55 -8.72 -0.69
CA VAL A 29 2.41 -9.38 0.29
C VAL A 29 2.64 -10.86 -0.06
N SER A 30 1.77 -11.43 -0.89
CA SER A 30 1.77 -12.81 -1.34
C SER A 30 1.70 -12.92 -2.87
N SER A 31 1.86 -14.13 -3.41
CA SER A 31 1.79 -14.36 -4.86
C SER A 31 0.40 -14.77 -5.32
N ARG A 32 -0.37 -15.45 -4.48
CA ARG A 32 -1.72 -15.95 -4.78
C ARG A 32 -2.68 -15.82 -3.61
N GLY A 33 -2.26 -15.27 -2.47
CA GLY A 33 -3.11 -15.16 -1.30
C GLY A 33 -3.34 -16.51 -0.64
N LEU A 34 -2.43 -17.47 -0.79
CA LEU A 34 -2.53 -18.71 -0.03
C LEU A 34 -2.23 -18.40 1.45
N LYS A 35 -2.99 -19.00 2.37
CA LYS A 35 -2.76 -18.83 3.81
C LYS A 35 -1.30 -19.10 4.21
N THR A 36 -0.63 -20.07 3.60
CA THR A 36 0.79 -20.35 3.83
C THR A 36 1.73 -19.26 3.31
N GLU A 37 1.36 -18.56 2.24
CA GLU A 37 2.12 -17.41 1.74
C GLU A 37 1.97 -16.22 2.68
N VAL A 38 0.73 -15.93 3.09
CA VAL A 38 0.44 -14.87 4.06
C VAL A 38 1.14 -15.14 5.39
N GLN A 39 1.16 -16.39 5.88
CA GLN A 39 1.88 -16.70 7.13
C GLN A 39 3.36 -16.40 7.01
N ARG A 40 4.01 -16.79 5.91
CA ARG A 40 5.44 -16.51 5.68
C ARG A 40 5.72 -15.01 5.63
N PHE A 41 4.83 -14.23 5.02
CA PHE A 41 4.94 -12.77 5.04
C PHE A 41 4.82 -12.23 6.46
N LEU A 42 3.82 -12.64 7.23
CA LEU A 42 3.62 -12.15 8.60
C LEU A 42 4.79 -12.52 9.51
N ASP A 43 5.32 -13.74 9.39
CA ASP A 43 6.51 -14.18 10.13
C ASP A 43 7.73 -13.31 9.80
N TRP A 44 7.97 -13.06 8.52
CA TRP A 44 9.05 -12.17 8.08
C TRP A 44 8.84 -10.75 8.58
N PHE A 45 7.67 -10.17 8.35
CA PHE A 45 7.37 -8.78 8.67
C PHE A 45 7.44 -8.54 10.19
N SER A 46 6.90 -9.46 11.00
CA SER A 46 7.00 -9.45 12.47
C SER A 46 8.44 -9.43 12.97
N SER A 47 9.34 -10.18 12.31
CA SER A 47 10.75 -10.30 12.73
C SER A 47 11.59 -9.03 12.54
N LEU A 48 11.07 -8.02 11.83
CA LEU A 48 11.80 -6.79 11.52
C LEU A 48 11.80 -5.80 12.68
N ASP A 49 12.94 -5.15 12.89
CA ASP A 49 13.18 -4.18 13.97
C ASP A 49 12.72 -2.77 13.59
N TYR A 50 11.40 -2.62 13.43
CA TYR A 50 10.71 -1.33 13.32
C TYR A 50 9.71 -1.19 14.47
N ALA A 51 9.60 0.02 15.03
CA ALA A 51 8.66 0.30 16.10
C ALA A 51 7.22 0.08 15.66
N TYR A 52 6.90 0.43 14.41
CA TYR A 52 5.60 0.18 13.81
C TYR A 52 5.73 -0.46 12.44
N LYS A 53 4.84 -1.40 12.16
CA LYS A 53 4.81 -2.20 10.93
C LYS A 53 3.39 -2.25 10.43
N ILE A 54 3.13 -1.54 9.32
CA ILE A 54 1.80 -1.32 8.79
C ILE A 54 1.75 -1.87 7.37
N PHE A 55 0.69 -2.58 7.03
CA PHE A 55 0.49 -3.06 5.68
C PHE A 55 -0.98 -3.00 5.26
N ILE A 56 -1.18 -2.93 3.95
CA ILE A 56 -2.46 -3.24 3.30
C ILE A 56 -2.28 -4.53 2.48
N ALA A 57 -3.38 -5.09 2.02
CA ALA A 57 -3.39 -6.14 1.01
C ALA A 57 -3.30 -5.54 -0.40
N GLY A 58 -3.06 -6.37 -1.41
CA GLY A 58 -3.13 -6.02 -2.83
C GLY A 58 -3.90 -7.05 -3.65
N ASN A 59 -3.78 -6.94 -4.98
CA ASN A 59 -4.53 -7.75 -5.94
C ASN A 59 -4.20 -9.25 -5.94
N HIS A 60 -3.04 -9.63 -5.38
CA HIS A 60 -2.63 -11.01 -5.23
C HIS A 60 -3.05 -11.65 -3.91
N ASP A 61 -3.57 -10.89 -2.95
CA ASP A 61 -3.73 -11.35 -1.58
C ASP A 61 -5.14 -11.87 -1.25
N PHE A 62 -5.64 -12.82 -2.05
CA PHE A 62 -6.98 -13.43 -1.94
C PHE A 62 -7.40 -13.84 -0.53
N PHE A 63 -6.50 -14.35 0.31
CA PHE A 63 -6.83 -14.68 1.71
C PHE A 63 -7.48 -13.51 2.43
N PHE A 64 -6.99 -12.28 2.25
CA PHE A 64 -7.55 -11.12 2.94
C PHE A 64 -8.91 -10.67 2.37
N GLU A 65 -9.25 -11.01 1.13
CA GLU A 65 -10.59 -10.71 0.58
C GLU A 65 -11.61 -11.80 0.93
N GLU A 66 -11.20 -13.07 0.95
CA GLU A 66 -12.11 -14.20 1.08
C GLU A 66 -12.32 -14.66 2.54
N ALA A 67 -11.30 -14.54 3.39
CA ALA A 67 -11.37 -15.02 4.76
C ALA A 67 -12.28 -14.13 5.62
N SER A 68 -12.86 -14.71 6.67
CA SER A 68 -13.64 -13.93 7.63
C SER A 68 -12.73 -13.00 8.44
N THR A 69 -13.30 -11.89 8.93
CA THR A 69 -12.59 -10.95 9.81
C THR A 69 -11.95 -11.66 11.02
N ALA A 70 -12.63 -12.66 11.59
CA ALA A 70 -12.11 -13.43 12.72
C ALA A 70 -10.88 -14.27 12.34
N GLU A 71 -10.86 -14.86 11.14
CA GLU A 71 -9.71 -15.62 10.64
C GLU A 71 -8.51 -14.73 10.35
N ILE A 72 -8.75 -13.56 9.75
CA ILE A 72 -7.71 -12.55 9.50
C ILE A 72 -7.11 -12.08 10.82
N GLN A 73 -7.95 -11.69 11.79
CA GLN A 73 -7.51 -11.24 13.11
C GLN A 73 -6.76 -12.32 13.89
N ALA A 74 -7.18 -13.58 13.79
CA ALA A 74 -6.48 -14.69 14.44
C ALA A 74 -5.10 -14.98 13.83
N MET A 75 -4.86 -14.55 12.59
CA MET A 75 -3.62 -14.81 11.87
C MET A 75 -2.60 -13.69 12.01
N ILE A 76 -3.04 -12.44 12.11
CA ILE A 76 -2.17 -11.26 12.22
C ILE A 76 -1.60 -11.17 13.65
N PRO A 77 -0.26 -11.21 13.82
CA PRO A 77 0.38 -10.92 15.09
C PRO A 77 -0.02 -9.54 15.66
N PRO A 78 -0.21 -9.40 16.97
CA PRO A 78 -0.76 -8.19 17.59
C PRO A 78 0.11 -6.92 17.43
N GLU A 79 1.39 -7.08 17.12
CA GLU A 79 2.34 -5.99 16.85
C GLU A 79 2.28 -5.44 15.42
N LEU A 80 1.57 -6.13 14.52
CA LEU A 80 1.38 -5.71 13.13
C LEU A 80 0.04 -4.99 12.96
N ILE A 81 0.05 -3.96 12.12
CA ILE A 81 -1.16 -3.17 11.83
C ILE A 81 -1.58 -3.44 10.38
N TYR A 82 -2.70 -4.12 10.22
CA TYR A 82 -3.33 -4.31 8.92
C TYR A 82 -4.42 -3.25 8.69
N LEU A 83 -4.37 -2.56 7.56
CA LEU A 83 -5.38 -1.59 7.16
C LEU A 83 -6.19 -2.12 5.97
N ASN A 84 -7.52 -2.00 6.06
CA ASN A 84 -8.46 -2.34 4.99
C ASN A 84 -9.68 -1.43 5.10
N ASP A 85 -9.68 -0.35 4.30
CA ASP A 85 -10.61 0.77 4.42
C ASP A 85 -10.66 1.35 5.85
N SER A 86 -9.48 1.42 6.47
CA SER A 86 -9.34 1.78 7.88
C SER A 86 -8.08 2.62 8.10
N GLY A 87 -7.99 3.27 9.26
CA GLY A 87 -6.82 4.07 9.64
C GLY A 87 -6.32 3.80 11.04
N VAL A 88 -5.11 4.30 11.31
CA VAL A 88 -4.42 4.28 12.59
C VAL A 88 -3.74 5.63 12.82
N GLU A 89 -3.60 6.02 14.08
CA GLU A 89 -2.81 7.19 14.47
C GLU A 89 -1.54 6.73 15.18
N ILE A 90 -0.39 7.23 14.74
CA ILE A 90 0.92 6.93 15.34
C ILE A 90 1.67 8.24 15.53
N ALA A 91 1.99 8.57 16.79
CA ALA A 91 2.69 9.81 17.13
C ALA A 91 2.06 11.07 16.50
N GLY A 92 0.72 11.16 16.49
CA GLY A 92 -0.03 12.28 15.92
C GLY A 92 -0.14 12.27 14.39
N ILE A 93 0.37 11.24 13.71
CA ILE A 93 0.28 11.08 12.25
C ILE A 93 -0.88 10.13 11.92
N HIS A 94 -1.84 10.61 11.12
CA HIS A 94 -2.99 9.84 10.69
C HIS A 94 -2.68 9.08 9.40
N ILE A 95 -2.73 7.76 9.46
CA ILE A 95 -2.42 6.87 8.34
C ILE A 95 -3.68 6.09 7.99
N TRP A 96 -4.13 6.18 6.74
CA TRP A 96 -5.29 5.45 6.23
C TRP A 96 -4.89 4.54 5.09
N GLY A 97 -5.47 3.33 5.01
CA GLY A 97 -5.07 2.32 4.04
C GLY A 97 -6.23 1.55 3.42
N SER A 98 -6.16 1.26 2.12
CA SER A 98 -7.11 0.40 1.42
C SER A 98 -6.46 -0.45 0.32
N PRO A 99 -6.81 -1.74 0.23
CA PRO A 99 -6.31 -2.64 -0.82
C PRO A 99 -7.04 -2.48 -2.16
N ILE A 100 -8.11 -1.66 -2.19
CA ILE A 100 -9.03 -1.57 -3.32
C ILE A 100 -8.33 -1.00 -4.56
N GLN A 101 -8.70 -1.54 -5.73
CA GLN A 101 -8.22 -1.05 -7.01
C GLN A 101 -9.29 -1.11 -8.11
N PRO A 102 -9.12 -0.35 -9.19
CA PRO A 102 -9.97 -0.48 -10.37
C PRO A 102 -9.89 -1.89 -10.95
N TRP A 103 -11.05 -2.42 -11.37
CA TRP A 103 -11.14 -3.76 -11.93
C TRP A 103 -10.14 -3.97 -13.08
N PHE A 104 -9.32 -5.00 -12.91
CA PHE A 104 -8.41 -5.52 -13.91
C PHE A 104 -8.19 -7.01 -13.65
N TYR A 105 -8.58 -7.86 -14.62
CA TYR A 105 -8.75 -9.30 -14.41
C TYR A 105 -9.69 -9.65 -13.24
N ASP A 106 -9.82 -10.94 -12.92
CA ASP A 106 -10.59 -11.41 -11.76
C ASP A 106 -9.66 -11.60 -10.55
N TRP A 107 -8.95 -10.52 -10.19
CA TRP A 107 -8.04 -10.46 -9.05
C TRP A 107 -8.72 -9.94 -7.78
N ALA A 108 -8.03 -10.10 -6.65
CA ALA A 108 -8.55 -9.68 -5.36
C ALA A 108 -8.73 -8.16 -5.29
N PHE A 109 -9.67 -7.70 -4.48
CA PHE A 109 -9.97 -6.30 -4.16
C PHE A 109 -10.34 -5.42 -5.36
N ASN A 110 -10.73 -6.03 -6.48
CA ASN A 110 -11.20 -5.31 -7.65
C ASN A 110 -12.58 -4.69 -7.42
N ARG A 111 -12.72 -3.43 -7.81
CA ARG A 111 -14.01 -2.73 -7.87
C ARG A 111 -14.18 -2.05 -9.22
N GLN A 112 -15.42 -2.04 -9.72
CA GLN A 112 -15.74 -1.32 -10.94
C GLN A 112 -15.54 0.19 -10.71
N ARG A 113 -14.96 0.87 -11.70
CA ARG A 113 -14.81 2.34 -11.69
C ARG A 113 -16.17 3.02 -11.53
N GLY A 114 -16.17 4.23 -10.98
CA GLY A 114 -17.39 4.96 -10.64
C GLY A 114 -17.99 4.57 -9.27
N PRO A 115 -19.32 4.46 -9.11
CA PRO A 115 -19.95 4.38 -7.79
C PRO A 115 -19.55 3.18 -6.91
N ALA A 116 -19.06 2.09 -7.50
CA ALA A 116 -18.65 0.92 -6.72
C ALA A 116 -17.32 1.17 -6.01
N ILE A 117 -16.31 1.69 -6.72
CA ILE A 117 -15.01 2.02 -6.12
C ILE A 117 -15.08 3.30 -5.27
N GLN A 118 -15.88 4.30 -5.68
CA GLN A 118 -15.98 5.59 -4.99
C GLN A 118 -16.40 5.44 -3.52
N LYS A 119 -17.24 4.44 -3.19
CA LYS A 119 -17.66 4.16 -1.81
C LYS A 119 -16.49 3.89 -0.87
N HIS A 120 -15.39 3.34 -1.38
CA HIS A 120 -14.19 3.10 -0.60
C HIS A 120 -13.39 4.40 -0.42
N TRP A 121 -13.31 5.23 -1.45
CA TRP A 121 -12.61 6.53 -1.39
C TRP A 121 -13.33 7.56 -0.54
N ASP A 122 -14.66 7.45 -0.41
CA ASP A 122 -15.44 8.31 0.49
C ASP A 122 -15.20 8.00 1.98
N LEU A 123 -14.55 6.88 2.30
CA LEU A 123 -14.18 6.51 3.67
C LEU A 123 -12.89 7.19 4.16
N ILE A 124 -12.11 7.78 3.25
CA ILE A 124 -10.82 8.38 3.60
C ILE A 124 -11.06 9.67 4.41
N PRO A 125 -10.58 9.75 5.67
CA PRO A 125 -10.73 10.95 6.49
C PRO A 125 -9.98 12.13 5.89
N SER A 126 -10.57 13.33 6.00
CA SER A 126 -9.97 14.57 5.49
C SER A 126 -8.70 15.00 6.22
N ASN A 127 -8.42 14.45 7.41
CA ASN A 127 -7.22 14.71 8.20
C ASN A 127 -6.13 13.64 8.01
N SER A 128 -6.21 12.81 6.97
CA SER A 128 -5.20 11.79 6.70
C SER A 128 -3.87 12.44 6.27
N ASP A 129 -2.81 12.20 7.02
CA ASP A 129 -1.46 12.65 6.67
C ASP A 129 -0.82 11.73 5.62
N ILE A 130 -1.07 10.42 5.73
CA ILE A 130 -0.57 9.40 4.80
C ILE A 130 -1.75 8.56 4.33
N VAL A 131 -1.91 8.45 3.01
CA VAL A 131 -2.91 7.57 2.39
C VAL A 131 -2.18 6.46 1.63
N ILE A 132 -2.47 5.21 1.96
CA ILE A 132 -1.90 4.02 1.34
C ILE A 132 -2.99 3.34 0.49
N THR A 133 -2.77 3.22 -0.81
CA THR A 133 -3.62 2.43 -1.70
C THR A 133 -2.76 1.45 -2.46
N HIS A 134 -3.30 0.28 -2.82
CA HIS A 134 -2.49 -0.67 -3.56
C HIS A 134 -2.13 -0.11 -4.95
N GLY A 135 -3.12 0.36 -5.70
CA GLY A 135 -2.93 1.01 -7.00
C GLY A 135 -2.69 2.53 -6.92
N PRO A 136 -2.06 3.12 -7.95
CA PRO A 136 -1.84 4.56 -8.03
C PRO A 136 -3.11 5.36 -8.40
N VAL A 137 -3.06 6.67 -8.15
CA VAL A 137 -4.01 7.62 -8.76
C VAL A 137 -3.74 7.78 -10.26
N PHE A 138 -4.76 8.17 -11.02
CA PHE A 138 -4.58 8.45 -12.44
C PHE A 138 -3.54 9.55 -12.71
N GLY A 139 -2.63 9.30 -13.64
CA GLY A 139 -1.62 10.24 -14.14
C GLY A 139 -0.37 10.42 -13.27
N ILE A 140 -0.24 9.68 -12.16
CA ILE A 140 0.94 9.73 -11.27
C ILE A 140 1.38 8.30 -10.94
N HIS A 141 2.61 7.94 -11.34
CA HIS A 141 3.19 6.61 -11.14
C HIS A 141 2.32 5.44 -11.64
N ASP A 142 1.60 5.67 -12.74
CA ASP A 142 0.57 4.76 -13.25
C ASP A 142 0.77 4.36 -14.71
N HIS A 143 1.93 4.67 -15.29
CA HIS A 143 2.21 4.36 -16.69
C HIS A 143 2.78 2.95 -16.80
N THR A 144 2.17 2.13 -17.64
CA THR A 144 2.68 0.79 -17.91
C THR A 144 3.90 0.81 -18.83
N VAL A 145 4.52 -0.36 -19.08
CA VAL A 145 5.63 -0.51 -20.04
C VAL A 145 5.25 -0.02 -21.45
N SER A 146 3.97 -0.10 -21.83
CA SER A 146 3.46 0.43 -23.10
C SER A 146 3.13 1.93 -23.05
N GLY A 147 3.33 2.59 -21.90
CA GLY A 147 3.05 4.00 -21.66
C GLY A 147 1.57 4.30 -21.42
N LEU A 148 0.73 3.29 -21.19
CA LEU A 148 -0.69 3.51 -20.92
C LEU A 148 -0.90 3.89 -19.45
N PRO A 149 -1.59 5.00 -19.15
CA PRO A 149 -1.99 5.33 -17.78
C PRO A 149 -3.11 4.39 -17.34
N VAL A 150 -2.97 3.76 -16.17
CA VAL A 150 -3.94 2.80 -15.63
C VAL A 150 -4.44 3.15 -14.23
N GLY A 151 -3.98 4.27 -13.65
CA GLY A 151 -4.32 4.68 -12.30
C GLY A 151 -5.82 4.95 -12.13
N CYS A 152 -6.26 5.08 -10.88
CA CYS A 152 -7.67 5.28 -10.55
C CYS A 152 -8.10 6.74 -10.80
N GLU A 153 -8.99 7.01 -11.77
CA GLU A 153 -9.53 8.36 -11.99
C GLU A 153 -10.46 8.80 -10.86
N ASP A 154 -11.16 7.86 -10.20
CA ASP A 154 -12.05 8.14 -9.07
C ASP A 154 -11.25 8.53 -7.80
N LEU A 155 -10.03 8.00 -7.63
CA LEU A 155 -9.19 8.27 -6.46
C LEU A 155 -8.47 9.62 -6.54
N LEU A 156 -8.02 10.03 -7.75
CA LEU A 156 -7.29 11.28 -7.95
C LEU A 156 -7.99 12.52 -7.33
N PRO A 157 -9.27 12.82 -7.61
CA PRO A 157 -9.94 13.99 -7.04
C PRO A 157 -10.13 13.88 -5.52
N VAL A 158 -10.13 12.66 -4.96
CA VAL A 158 -10.20 12.44 -3.51
C VAL A 158 -8.87 12.79 -2.86
N ILE A 159 -7.75 12.29 -3.39
CA ILE A 159 -6.42 12.64 -2.90
C ILE A 159 -6.14 14.14 -3.06
N GLN A 160 -6.54 14.75 -4.18
CA GLN A 160 -6.41 16.21 -4.38
C GLN A 160 -7.27 17.05 -3.44
N ARG A 161 -8.38 16.49 -2.92
CA ARG A 161 -9.22 17.18 -1.93
C ARG A 161 -8.66 17.04 -0.51
N ILE A 162 -8.10 15.87 -0.20
CA ILE A 162 -7.55 15.56 1.13
C ILE A 162 -6.18 16.20 1.31
N GLU A 163 -5.40 16.30 0.23
CA GLU A 163 -4.03 16.82 0.22
C GLU A 163 -3.16 16.16 1.30
N PRO A 164 -3.08 14.81 1.36
CA PRO A 164 -2.21 14.16 2.33
C PRO A 164 -0.76 14.57 2.08
N LYS A 165 0.07 14.54 3.12
CA LYS A 165 1.52 14.76 2.96
C LYS A 165 2.12 13.69 2.06
N VAL A 166 1.63 12.45 2.15
CA VAL A 166 2.09 11.32 1.34
C VAL A 166 0.92 10.49 0.79
N HIS A 167 0.97 10.18 -0.50
CA HIS A 167 0.19 9.10 -1.11
C HIS A 167 1.13 7.97 -1.50
N LEU A 168 0.99 6.81 -0.88
CA LEU A 168 1.84 5.63 -1.09
C LEU A 168 1.05 4.55 -1.85
N CYS A 169 1.66 4.01 -2.89
CA CYS A 169 1.14 2.91 -3.67
C CYS A 169 2.22 1.94 -4.16
N GLY A 170 1.78 0.94 -4.93
CA GLY A 170 2.60 -0.02 -5.64
C GLY A 170 1.93 -0.41 -6.96
N HIS A 171 1.77 -1.72 -7.20
CA HIS A 171 1.02 -2.36 -8.29
C HIS A 171 1.59 -2.17 -9.70
N ILE A 172 1.98 -0.95 -10.06
CA ILE A 172 2.56 -0.62 -11.37
C ILE A 172 4.08 -0.64 -11.25
N HIS A 173 4.67 -1.83 -11.36
CA HIS A 173 6.08 -2.11 -11.08
C HIS A 173 7.05 -1.22 -11.87
N GLU A 174 6.73 -0.94 -13.13
CA GLU A 174 7.50 -0.11 -14.04
C GLU A 174 7.47 1.39 -13.70
N ALA A 175 6.53 1.82 -12.85
CA ALA A 175 6.35 3.21 -12.47
C ALA A 175 6.83 3.51 -11.04
N TYR A 176 7.74 2.66 -10.52
CA TYR A 176 8.44 2.91 -9.26
C TYR A 176 9.06 4.31 -9.20
N GLY A 177 8.97 4.95 -8.03
CA GLY A 177 9.69 6.18 -7.75
C GLY A 177 8.90 7.15 -6.87
N SER A 178 9.35 8.40 -6.87
CA SER A 178 8.75 9.49 -6.11
C SER A 178 8.45 10.70 -6.98
N ARG A 179 7.39 11.43 -6.66
CA ARG A 179 7.01 12.66 -7.36
C ARG A 179 6.27 13.60 -6.41
N GLN A 180 6.81 14.80 -6.24
CA GLN A 180 6.11 15.88 -5.53
C GLN A 180 5.10 16.54 -6.48
N VAL A 181 3.84 16.69 -6.06
CA VAL A 181 2.81 17.46 -6.77
C VAL A 181 2.05 18.30 -5.75
N GLY A 182 2.25 19.62 -5.80
CA GLY A 182 1.78 20.50 -4.72
C GLY A 182 2.47 20.11 -3.40
N GLU A 183 1.69 19.98 -2.35
CA GLU A 183 2.16 19.57 -1.01
C GLU A 183 2.23 18.04 -0.83
N THR A 184 1.61 17.26 -1.71
CA THR A 184 1.61 15.79 -1.62
C THR A 184 2.81 15.15 -2.31
N LEU A 185 3.52 14.31 -1.56
CA LEU A 185 4.54 13.40 -2.08
C LEU A 185 3.89 12.08 -2.52
N TYR A 186 3.93 11.79 -3.82
CA TYR A 186 3.43 10.54 -4.38
C TYR A 186 4.56 9.53 -4.50
N LEU A 187 4.36 8.34 -3.94
CA LEU A 187 5.33 7.26 -3.92
C LEU A 187 4.72 6.01 -4.56
N ASN A 188 5.45 5.41 -5.50
CA ASN A 188 5.24 4.02 -5.90
C ASN A 188 6.44 3.22 -5.42
N ALA A 189 6.20 2.33 -4.45
CA ALA A 189 7.23 1.58 -3.73
C ALA A 189 7.35 0.12 -4.17
N SER A 190 6.92 -0.20 -5.40
CA SER A 190 7.04 -1.56 -5.97
C SER A 190 8.49 -2.03 -5.92
N ILE A 191 8.79 -3.09 -5.16
CA ILE A 191 10.15 -3.64 -5.02
C ILE A 191 10.56 -4.46 -6.24
N LEU A 192 9.60 -5.21 -6.80
CA LEU A 192 9.83 -6.04 -7.95
C LEU A 192 9.63 -5.25 -9.26
N ASP A 193 10.38 -5.63 -10.29
CA ASP A 193 10.11 -5.20 -11.67
C ASP A 193 9.00 -6.05 -12.33
N VAL A 194 8.68 -5.74 -13.59
CA VAL A 194 7.70 -6.50 -14.40
C VAL A 194 8.09 -7.96 -14.67
N ARG A 195 9.34 -8.35 -14.38
CA ARG A 195 9.82 -9.73 -14.46
C ARG A 195 9.80 -10.41 -13.08
N TYR A 196 9.21 -9.75 -12.08
CA TYR A 196 9.17 -10.19 -10.68
C TYR A 196 10.57 -10.37 -10.09
N THR A 197 11.55 -9.58 -10.51
CA THR A 197 12.91 -9.57 -9.94
C THR A 197 13.04 -8.39 -8.99
N ILE A 198 13.72 -8.58 -7.86
CA ILE A 198 14.05 -7.47 -6.95
C ILE A 198 14.89 -6.47 -7.73
N ALA A 199 14.35 -5.28 -7.94
CA ALA A 199 14.94 -4.27 -8.83
C ALA A 199 15.02 -2.89 -8.17
N ASN A 200 14.05 -2.57 -7.33
CA ASN A 200 13.92 -1.24 -6.73
C ASN A 200 14.25 -1.30 -5.23
N PRO A 201 15.00 -0.31 -4.71
CA PRO A 201 15.26 -0.21 -3.28
C PRO A 201 14.00 0.27 -2.54
N PRO A 202 13.88 -0.02 -1.23
CA PRO A 202 12.89 0.63 -0.37
C PRO A 202 13.01 2.16 -0.41
N ILE A 203 11.88 2.85 -0.33
CA ILE A 203 11.85 4.33 -0.31
C ILE A 203 11.84 4.82 1.13
N VAL A 204 12.74 5.73 1.48
CA VAL A 204 12.80 6.38 2.79
C VAL A 204 12.27 7.80 2.69
N PHE A 205 11.40 8.20 3.62
CA PHE A 205 10.89 9.57 3.73
C PHE A 205 10.63 9.95 5.18
N ASP A 206 10.59 11.25 5.46
CA ASP A 206 10.33 11.77 6.80
C ASP A 206 8.99 12.52 6.80
N VAL A 207 8.19 12.31 7.86
CA VAL A 207 6.98 13.11 8.13
C VAL A 207 7.08 13.67 9.54
N ASP A 208 6.86 14.97 9.66
CA ASP A 208 6.79 15.65 10.94
C ASP A 208 5.46 15.33 11.63
N GLY A 209 5.54 14.78 12.84
CA GLY A 209 4.40 14.61 13.74
C GLY A 209 4.13 15.87 14.55
N ILE A 210 3.03 15.89 15.29
CA ILE A 210 2.77 16.94 16.28
C ILE A 210 3.66 16.66 17.49
N THR A 211 4.64 17.54 17.75
CA THR A 211 5.40 17.59 19.01
C THR A 211 4.53 18.09 20.16
#